data_AF-A0A093ZUU5-F1
#
_entry.id   AF-A0A093ZUU5-F1
#
_cell.length_a   1.000
_cell.length_b   1.000
_cell.length_c   1.000
_cell.angle_alpha   90.00
_cell.angle_beta   90.00
_cell.angle_gamma   90.00
#
_symmetry.space_group_name_H-M   'P 1'
#
loop_
_entity.id
_entity.type
_entity.pdbx_description
1 polymer ?
#
loop_
_entity_poly.entity_id
_entity_poly.type
_entity_poly.pdbx_seq_one_letter_code
_entity_poly.pdbx_strand_id
1 'polypeptide(L)'
;MSKRTSAGAKAAKDNKIDEVVDKQTTLLSEETGHFSLIRALHLADLITELNGLCGVMSIFSSMRYMSGAPGELGNLWAALAFMPFGLFFDFFDGKVARWRRKSSLMGQELDSLADLISFGVSPAAAAFAIGFRTPADHLILAFFVLCGLTRLARFNVTVANVPKDA
;
A
#
# COMPACT_ATOMS: atom_id res chain seq x y z
N MET A 1 37.19 24.01 -11.34
CA MET A 1 37.55 22.64 -11.80
C MET A 1 36.80 21.58 -10.99
N SER A 2 35.46 21.65 -10.90
CA SER A 2 34.65 20.81 -9.99
C SER A 2 33.32 20.37 -10.64
N LYS A 3 33.40 19.70 -11.79
CA LYS A 3 32.23 19.07 -12.44
C LYS A 3 32.43 17.61 -12.85
N ARG A 4 33.62 17.03 -12.63
CA ARG A 4 33.93 15.63 -13.01
C ARG A 4 33.68 14.60 -11.89
N THR A 5 33.60 15.02 -10.63
CA THR A 5 33.44 14.09 -9.49
C THR A 5 31.99 13.66 -9.26
N SER A 6 30.99 14.48 -9.60
CA SER A 6 29.57 14.13 -9.38
C SER A 6 29.00 13.17 -10.43
N ALA A 7 29.52 13.16 -11.65
CA ALA A 7 29.05 12.25 -12.71
C ALA A 7 29.48 10.80 -12.46
N GLY A 8 30.70 10.57 -11.95
CA GLY A 8 31.21 9.24 -11.64
C GLY A 8 30.53 8.61 -10.42
N ALA A 9 30.21 9.41 -9.40
CA ALA A 9 29.47 8.93 -8.22
C ALA A 9 28.01 8.56 -8.55
N LYS A 10 27.37 9.29 -9.48
CA LYS A 10 26.02 8.96 -9.95
C LYS A 10 26.01 7.71 -10.82
N ALA A 11 26.94 7.57 -11.76
CA ALA A 11 27.06 6.39 -12.62
C ALA A 11 27.39 5.11 -11.82
N ALA A 12 28.25 5.20 -10.79
CA ALA A 12 28.53 4.07 -9.92
C ALA A 12 27.35 3.70 -9.00
N LYS A 13 26.50 4.67 -8.65
CA LYS A 13 25.28 4.43 -7.87
C LYS A 13 24.19 3.80 -8.74
N ASP A 14 23.99 4.29 -9.97
CA ASP A 14 23.04 3.73 -10.94
C ASP A 14 23.43 2.28 -11.30
N ASN A 15 24.70 2.02 -11.59
CA ASN A 15 25.19 0.67 -11.92
C ASN A 15 25.06 -0.33 -10.75
N LYS A 16 25.09 0.16 -9.51
CA LYS A 16 24.89 -0.66 -8.30
C LYS A 16 23.41 -0.90 -7.99
N ILE A 17 22.53 0.02 -8.37
CA ILE A 17 21.07 -0.15 -8.28
C ILE A 17 20.63 -1.20 -9.29
N ASP A 18 21.11 -1.10 -10.53
CA ASP A 18 20.81 -2.07 -11.60
C ASP A 18 21.26 -3.49 -11.20
N GLU A 19 22.43 -3.64 -10.57
CA GLU A 19 22.95 -4.93 -10.10
C GLU A 19 22.17 -5.55 -8.92
N VAL A 20 21.57 -4.72 -8.06
CA VAL A 20 20.73 -5.17 -6.93
C VAL A 20 19.34 -5.59 -7.42
N VAL A 21 18.78 -4.85 -8.38
CA VAL A 21 17.53 -5.19 -9.05
C VAL A 21 17.66 -6.52 -9.81
N ASP A 22 18.76 -6.73 -10.53
CA ASP A 22 19.00 -7.97 -11.30
C ASP A 22 19.16 -9.21 -10.39
N LYS A 23 19.90 -9.09 -9.28
CA LYS A 23 20.06 -10.17 -8.30
C LYS A 23 18.73 -10.55 -7.63
N GLN A 24 17.88 -9.56 -7.35
CA GLN A 24 16.55 -9.85 -6.77
C GLN A 24 15.57 -10.42 -7.79
N THR A 25 15.60 -9.97 -9.03
CA THR A 25 14.80 -10.56 -10.13
C THR A 25 15.18 -12.03 -10.33
N THR A 26 16.47 -12.33 -10.20
CA THR A 26 17.01 -13.70 -10.22
C THR A 26 16.54 -14.53 -9.03
N LEU A 27 16.57 -14.00 -7.80
CA LEU A 27 16.08 -14.71 -6.60
C LEU A 27 14.56 -14.96 -6.62
N LEU A 28 13.78 -14.03 -7.19
CA LEU A 28 12.33 -14.22 -7.41
C LEU A 28 12.05 -15.31 -8.46
N SER A 29 12.95 -15.52 -9.42
CA SER A 29 12.83 -16.57 -10.43
C SER A 29 13.30 -17.95 -9.94
N GLU A 30 14.20 -18.01 -8.95
CA GLU A 30 14.66 -19.27 -8.35
C GLU A 30 13.66 -19.88 -7.35
N GLU A 31 12.74 -19.10 -6.76
CA GLU A 31 11.67 -19.59 -5.86
C GLU A 31 10.40 -20.09 -6.59
N THR A 32 10.55 -20.88 -7.66
CA THR A 32 9.41 -21.53 -8.35
C THR A 32 8.94 -22.81 -7.64
N GLY A 33 8.65 -22.69 -6.34
CA GLY A 33 7.93 -23.71 -5.58
C GLY A 33 6.54 -23.20 -5.20
N HIS A 34 5.47 -23.84 -5.67
CA HIS A 34 4.05 -23.46 -5.44
C HIS A 34 3.64 -23.25 -3.95
N PHE A 35 4.51 -23.61 -2.99
CA PHE A 35 4.31 -23.42 -1.55
C PHE A 35 5.36 -22.52 -0.87
N SER A 36 6.32 -21.95 -1.60
CA SER A 36 7.34 -21.04 -1.05
C SER A 36 6.81 -19.62 -0.86
N LEU A 37 5.93 -19.16 -1.77
CA LEU A 37 5.27 -17.85 -1.65
C LEU A 37 4.47 -17.72 -0.34
N ILE A 38 3.82 -18.82 0.09
CA ILE A 38 3.05 -18.92 1.34
C ILE A 38 3.98 -19.00 2.57
N ARG A 39 5.23 -19.46 2.40
CA ARG A 39 6.22 -19.61 3.48
C ARG A 39 7.07 -18.36 3.69
N ALA A 40 7.24 -17.56 2.62
CA ALA A 40 7.82 -16.23 2.65
C ALA A 40 6.84 -15.17 3.20
N LEU A 41 5.53 -15.46 3.17
CA LEU A 41 4.45 -14.74 3.85
C LEU A 41 4.57 -14.96 5.37
N HIS A 42 5.52 -14.29 6.00
CA HIS A 42 5.76 -14.47 7.43
C HIS A 42 4.66 -13.76 8.24
N LEU A 43 4.55 -14.09 9.52
CA LEU A 43 3.58 -13.56 10.51
C LEU A 43 3.53 -12.01 10.65
N ALA A 44 4.33 -11.26 9.88
CA ALA A 44 4.27 -9.80 9.78
C ALA A 44 3.33 -9.35 8.64
N ASP A 45 3.34 -10.05 7.52
CA ASP A 45 2.48 -9.79 6.36
C ASP A 45 1.00 -10.05 6.72
N LEU A 46 0.75 -11.03 7.60
CA LEU A 46 -0.59 -11.31 8.13
C LEU A 46 -1.17 -10.16 8.96
N ILE A 47 -0.33 -9.31 9.55
CA ILE A 47 -0.82 -8.17 10.34
C ILE A 47 -1.08 -6.99 9.41
N THR A 48 -0.15 -6.69 8.49
CA THR A 48 -0.35 -5.70 7.41
C THR A 48 -1.59 -5.99 6.54
N GLU A 49 -1.90 -7.27 6.29
CA GLU A 49 -3.13 -7.66 5.60
C GLU A 49 -4.40 -7.31 6.40
N LEU A 50 -4.34 -7.10 7.73
CA LEU A 50 -5.49 -6.69 8.54
C LEU A 50 -5.92 -5.26 8.26
N ASN A 51 -4.98 -4.34 8.00
CA ASN A 51 -5.32 -3.00 7.54
C ASN A 51 -6.06 -3.08 6.19
N GLY A 52 -5.46 -3.77 5.21
CA GLY A 52 -6.08 -3.99 3.90
C GLY A 52 -7.45 -4.66 4.00
N LEU A 53 -7.60 -5.64 4.89
CA LEU A 53 -8.87 -6.30 5.20
C LEU A 53 -9.91 -5.30 5.74
N CYS A 54 -9.53 -4.39 6.64
CA CYS A 54 -10.41 -3.33 7.13
C CYS A 54 -10.85 -2.40 5.99
N GLY A 55 -9.93 -2.01 5.10
CA GLY A 55 -10.23 -1.22 3.91
C GLY A 55 -11.23 -1.92 2.98
N VAL A 56 -11.00 -3.21 2.69
CA VAL A 56 -11.92 -4.02 1.87
C VAL A 56 -13.28 -4.21 2.56
N MET A 57 -13.32 -4.44 3.87
CA MET A 57 -14.56 -4.55 4.62
C MET A 57 -15.34 -3.23 4.61
N SER A 58 -14.66 -2.09 4.66
CA SER A 58 -15.28 -0.78 4.48
C SER A 58 -15.93 -0.62 3.10
N ILE A 59 -15.25 -1.08 2.04
CA ILE A 59 -15.80 -1.08 0.66
C ILE A 59 -17.03 -1.99 0.57
N PHE A 60 -16.95 -3.22 1.09
CA PHE A 60 -18.09 -4.14 1.10
C PHE A 60 -19.27 -3.59 1.89
N SER A 61 -19.02 -2.92 3.01
CA SER A 61 -20.06 -2.27 3.79
C SER A 61 -20.69 -1.08 3.05
N SER A 62 -19.88 -0.31 2.32
CA SER A 62 -20.35 0.77 1.42
C SER A 62 -21.22 0.23 0.28
N MET A 63 -20.83 -0.88 -0.34
CA MET A 63 -21.63 -1.57 -1.36
C MET A 63 -22.92 -2.13 -0.78
N ARG A 64 -22.86 -2.71 0.43
CA ARG A 64 -24.04 -3.25 1.11
C ARG A 64 -25.05 -2.15 1.47
N TYR A 65 -24.58 -0.96 1.82
CA TYR A 65 -25.42 0.22 1.99
C TYR A 65 -26.16 0.59 0.68
N MET A 66 -25.49 0.51 -0.47
CA MET A 66 -26.12 0.80 -1.76
C MET A 66 -27.16 -0.25 -2.19
N SER A 67 -26.95 -1.52 -1.84
CA SER A 67 -27.85 -2.63 -2.18
C SER A 67 -28.93 -2.89 -1.13
N GLY A 68 -28.85 -2.26 0.04
CA GLY A 68 -29.73 -2.46 1.18
C GLY A 68 -31.06 -1.71 1.07
N ALA A 69 -31.93 -1.92 2.07
CA ALA A 69 -33.19 -1.20 2.15
C ALA A 69 -32.96 0.30 2.40
N PRO A 70 -33.78 1.20 1.80
CA PRO A 70 -33.67 2.64 2.04
C PRO A 70 -33.81 2.96 3.54
N GLY A 71 -32.76 3.51 4.15
CA GLY A 71 -32.74 3.90 5.57
C GLY A 71 -31.85 3.05 6.49
N GLU A 72 -31.26 1.96 5.99
CA GLU A 72 -30.27 1.17 6.75
C GLU A 72 -28.90 1.86 6.81
N LEU A 73 -28.81 2.95 7.58
CA LEU A 73 -27.56 3.68 7.81
C LEU A 73 -26.50 2.85 8.54
N GLY A 74 -26.86 1.71 9.15
CA GLY A 74 -25.94 0.86 9.90
C GLY A 74 -24.74 0.37 9.08
N ASN A 75 -24.95 0.02 7.81
CA ASN A 75 -23.85 -0.36 6.91
C ASN A 75 -22.96 0.84 6.55
N LEU A 76 -23.54 2.03 6.41
CA LEU A 76 -22.74 3.23 6.18
C LEU A 76 -21.87 3.58 7.40
N TRP A 77 -22.44 3.50 8.60
CA TRP A 77 -21.69 3.69 9.85
C TRP A 77 -20.57 2.66 10.02
N ALA A 78 -20.83 1.40 9.68
CA ALA A 78 -19.80 0.36 9.69
C ALA A 78 -18.68 0.67 8.69
N ALA A 79 -19.03 1.07 7.45
CA ALA A 79 -18.05 1.48 6.44
C ALA A 79 -17.13 2.62 6.94
N LEU A 80 -17.72 3.64 7.55
CA LEU A 80 -17.00 4.78 8.12
C LEU A 80 -16.19 4.41 9.38
N ALA A 81 -16.66 3.45 10.18
CA ALA A 81 -15.96 2.98 11.37
C ALA A 81 -14.75 2.10 11.03
N PHE A 82 -14.79 1.35 9.93
CA PHE A 82 -13.67 0.51 9.50
C PHE A 82 -12.45 1.32 9.02
N MET A 83 -12.61 2.55 8.52
CA MET A 83 -11.49 3.40 8.10
C MET A 83 -10.54 3.80 9.26
N PRO A 84 -11.00 4.41 10.37
CA PRO A 84 -10.13 4.71 11.51
C PRO A 84 -9.63 3.44 12.20
N PHE A 85 -10.36 2.33 12.09
CA PHE A 85 -9.91 1.04 12.61
C PHE A 85 -8.74 0.48 11.78
N GLY A 86 -8.81 0.59 10.44
CA GLY A 86 -7.70 0.29 9.53
C GLY A 86 -6.48 1.16 9.81
N LEU A 87 -6.66 2.47 10.05
CA LEU A 87 -5.59 3.38 10.50
C LEU A 87 -4.93 2.96 11.81
N PHE A 88 -5.74 2.50 12.75
CA PHE A 88 -5.22 2.04 14.02
C PHE A 88 -4.36 0.79 13.85
N PHE A 89 -4.78 -0.15 13.00
CA PHE A 89 -3.99 -1.34 12.67
C PHE A 89 -2.72 -0.99 11.90
N ASP A 90 -2.79 -0.13 10.90
CA ASP A 90 -1.62 0.34 10.15
C ASP A 90 -0.52 0.91 11.05
N PHE A 91 -0.92 1.79 11.98
CA PHE A 91 0.00 2.39 12.94
C PHE A 91 0.61 1.34 13.89
N PHE A 92 -0.17 0.33 14.25
CA PHE A 92 0.28 -0.78 15.08
C PHE A 92 1.26 -1.68 14.33
N ASP A 93 1.01 -1.95 13.05
CA ASP A 93 1.81 -2.82 12.19
C ASP A 93 3.17 -2.22 11.91
N GLY A 94 3.23 -0.92 11.62
CA GLY A 94 4.48 -0.16 11.52
C GLY A 94 5.30 -0.15 12.82
N LYS A 95 4.66 -0.33 13.99
CA LYS A 95 5.36 -0.46 15.29
C LYS A 95 5.88 -1.88 15.52
N VAL A 96 5.09 -2.90 15.19
CA VAL A 96 5.49 -4.31 15.29
C VAL A 96 6.58 -4.66 14.28
N ALA A 97 6.51 -4.14 13.05
CA ALA A 97 7.52 -4.31 12.02
C ALA A 97 8.89 -3.77 12.46
N ARG A 98 8.93 -2.59 13.10
CA ARG A 98 10.16 -2.03 13.69
C ARG A 98 10.75 -2.89 14.80
N TRP A 99 9.91 -3.51 15.63
CA TRP A 99 10.37 -4.44 16.67
C TRP A 99 10.94 -5.73 16.09
N ARG A 100 10.46 -6.18 14.92
CA ARG A 100 10.86 -7.46 14.32
C ARG A 100 12.15 -7.44 13.51
N ARG A 101 12.78 -6.29 13.25
CA ARG A 101 14.08 -6.09 12.54
C ARG A 101 14.30 -6.91 11.25
N LYS A 102 13.26 -7.57 10.71
CA LYS A 102 13.22 -8.32 9.46
C LYS A 102 12.02 -7.81 8.68
N SER A 103 12.23 -6.74 7.92
CA SER A 103 11.28 -6.29 6.90
C SER A 103 11.74 -6.93 5.58
N SER A 104 10.84 -7.70 4.96
CA SER A 104 11.01 -8.21 3.60
C SER A 104 10.64 -7.10 2.62
N LEU A 105 11.32 -7.02 1.47
CA LEU A 105 10.99 -6.06 0.41
C LEU A 105 9.59 -6.33 -0.16
N MET A 106 9.19 -7.59 -0.27
CA MET A 106 7.83 -7.96 -0.70
C MET A 106 6.75 -7.49 0.29
N GLY A 107 7.01 -7.60 1.60
CA GLY A 107 6.08 -7.11 2.62
C GLY A 107 5.92 -5.60 2.60
N GLN A 108 6.97 -4.84 2.27
CA GLN A 108 6.91 -3.39 2.12
C GLN A 108 6.03 -2.95 0.93
N GLU A 109 6.09 -3.65 -0.19
CA GLU A 109 5.19 -3.41 -1.33
C GLU A 109 3.74 -3.73 -0.96
N LEU A 110 3.52 -4.85 -0.27
CA LEU A 110 2.18 -5.26 0.18
C LEU A 110 1.57 -4.26 1.17
N ASP A 111 2.35 -3.71 2.10
CA ASP A 111 1.96 -2.65 3.03
C ASP A 111 1.48 -1.40 2.29
N SER A 112 2.26 -0.98 1.28
CA SER A 112 1.90 0.15 0.42
C SER A 112 0.57 -0.10 -0.33
N LEU A 113 0.35 -1.32 -0.85
CA LEU A 113 -0.89 -1.66 -1.53
C LEU A 113 -2.08 -1.70 -0.56
N ALA A 114 -1.90 -2.23 0.65
CA ALA A 114 -2.91 -2.23 1.70
C ALA A 114 -3.31 -0.80 2.10
N ASP A 115 -2.32 0.08 2.28
CA ASP A 115 -2.54 1.50 2.58
C ASP A 115 -3.33 2.24 1.49
N LEU A 116 -3.04 1.94 0.22
CA LEU A 116 -3.80 2.50 -0.90
C LEU A 116 -5.27 2.10 -0.83
N ILE A 117 -5.55 0.84 -0.49
CA ILE A 117 -6.93 0.33 -0.40
C ILE A 117 -7.65 0.99 0.79
N SER A 118 -7.01 1.04 1.96
CA SER A 118 -7.62 1.58 3.19
C SER A 118 -7.79 3.09 3.20
N PHE A 119 -6.83 3.87 2.66
CA PHE A 119 -6.88 5.34 2.69
C PHE A 119 -7.19 6.01 1.37
N GLY A 120 -7.04 5.29 0.25
CA GLY A 120 -7.41 5.78 -1.08
C GLY A 120 -8.78 5.27 -1.49
N VAL A 121 -8.88 3.95 -1.65
CA VAL A 121 -10.04 3.32 -2.29
C VAL A 121 -11.26 3.27 -1.38
N SER A 122 -11.10 2.89 -0.12
CA SER A 122 -12.19 2.82 0.87
C SER A 122 -12.94 4.15 1.05
N PRO A 123 -12.28 5.30 1.32
CA PRO A 123 -12.98 6.57 1.42
C PRO A 123 -13.60 7.02 0.09
N ALA A 124 -12.98 6.71 -1.06
CA ALA A 124 -13.58 6.98 -2.36
C ALA A 124 -14.86 6.15 -2.60
N ALA A 125 -14.87 4.88 -2.19
CA ALA A 125 -16.03 4.01 -2.25
C ALA A 125 -17.15 4.47 -1.30
N ALA A 126 -16.81 4.91 -0.08
CA ALA A 126 -17.78 5.46 0.85
C ALA A 126 -18.40 6.76 0.33
N ALA A 127 -17.60 7.66 -0.25
CA ALA A 127 -18.11 8.87 -0.90
C ALA A 127 -19.09 8.53 -2.03
N PHE A 128 -18.72 7.60 -2.91
CA PHE A 128 -19.60 7.10 -3.96
C PHE A 128 -20.91 6.53 -3.40
N ALA A 129 -20.85 5.76 -2.31
CA ALA A 129 -22.02 5.17 -1.67
C ALA A 129 -22.97 6.22 -1.06
N ILE A 130 -22.46 7.34 -0.53
CA ILE A 130 -23.26 8.41 0.09
C ILE A 130 -24.00 9.27 -0.95
N GLY A 131 -23.55 9.30 -2.21
CA GLY A 131 -24.30 9.98 -3.27
C GLY A 131 -23.47 10.68 -4.35
N PHE A 132 -22.14 10.59 -4.30
CA PHE A 132 -21.24 11.12 -5.33
C PHE A 132 -21.29 10.29 -6.62
N ARG A 133 -22.40 10.38 -7.36
CA ARG A 133 -22.74 9.53 -8.52
C ARG A 133 -22.68 10.27 -9.86
N THR A 134 -22.32 11.56 -9.86
CA THR A 134 -22.21 12.29 -11.12
C THR A 134 -20.94 11.87 -11.85
N PRO A 135 -20.90 11.95 -13.20
CA PRO A 135 -19.67 11.64 -13.95
C PRO A 135 -18.49 12.53 -13.53
N ALA A 136 -18.76 13.76 -13.10
CA ALA A 136 -17.73 14.65 -12.56
C ALA A 136 -17.18 14.13 -11.22
N ASP A 137 -18.05 13.64 -10.32
CA ASP A 137 -17.63 13.06 -9.05
C ASP A 137 -16.75 11.82 -9.27
N HIS A 138 -17.08 10.98 -10.26
CA HIS A 138 -16.26 9.81 -10.58
C HIS A 138 -14.83 10.21 -10.99
N LEU A 139 -14.68 11.28 -11.78
CA LEU A 139 -13.38 11.80 -12.16
C LEU A 139 -12.61 12.35 -10.94
N ILE A 140 -13.29 13.05 -10.05
CA ILE A 140 -12.69 13.60 -8.83
C ILE A 140 -12.24 12.47 -7.89
N LEU A 141 -13.08 11.46 -7.67
CA LEU A 141 -12.77 10.30 -6.84
C LEU A 141 -11.64 9.45 -7.44
N ALA A 142 -11.65 9.23 -8.76
CA ALA A 142 -10.56 8.54 -9.45
C ALA A 142 -9.25 9.34 -9.34
N PHE A 143 -9.31 10.66 -9.54
CA PHE A 143 -8.14 11.53 -9.38
C PHE A 143 -7.60 11.49 -7.95
N PHE A 144 -8.46 11.51 -6.94
CA PHE A 144 -8.07 11.36 -5.53
C PHE A 144 -7.29 10.05 -5.28
N VAL A 145 -7.80 8.92 -5.78
CA VAL A 145 -7.11 7.61 -5.65
C VAL A 145 -5.78 7.61 -6.41
N LEU A 146 -5.75 8.15 -7.63
CA LEU A 146 -4.52 8.23 -8.44
C LEU A 146 -3.45 9.13 -7.80
N CYS A 147 -3.85 10.22 -7.16
CA CYS A 147 -2.95 11.06 -6.38
C CYS A 147 -2.35 10.28 -5.19
N GLY A 148 -3.18 9.52 -4.47
CA GLY A 148 -2.74 8.62 -3.41
C GLY A 148 -1.74 7.59 -3.91
N LEU A 149 -2.08 6.88 -4.99
CA LEU A 149 -1.23 5.89 -5.65
C LEU A 149 0.14 6.48 -6.02
N THR A 150 0.15 7.64 -6.67
CA THR A 150 1.39 8.31 -7.10
C THR A 150 2.25 8.70 -5.89
N ARG A 151 1.62 9.19 -4.81
CA ARG A 151 2.30 9.53 -3.56
C ARG A 151 2.98 8.30 -2.94
N LEU A 152 2.26 7.18 -2.84
CA LEU A 152 2.80 5.93 -2.29
C LEU A 152 3.92 5.35 -3.16
N ALA A 153 3.73 5.30 -4.48
CA ALA A 153 4.77 4.86 -5.41
C ALA A 153 6.04 5.69 -5.27
N ARG A 154 5.92 7.02 -5.15
CA ARG A 154 7.07 7.91 -4.92
C ARG A 154 7.75 7.63 -3.59
N PHE A 155 7.00 7.42 -2.52
CA PHE A 155 7.59 7.09 -1.21
C PHE A 155 8.33 5.77 -1.26
N ASN A 156 7.73 4.75 -1.86
CA ASN A 156 8.33 3.44 -1.98
C ASN A 156 9.66 3.48 -2.79
N VAL A 157 9.68 4.17 -3.93
CA VAL A 157 10.91 4.42 -4.71
C VAL A 157 11.94 5.22 -3.92
N THR A 158 11.51 6.18 -3.09
CA THR A 158 12.42 6.98 -2.26
C THR A 158 13.08 6.10 -1.20
N VAL A 159 12.33 5.24 -0.52
CA VAL A 159 12.87 4.33 0.50
C VAL A 159 13.87 3.34 -0.09
N ALA A 160 13.65 2.86 -1.32
CA ALA A 160 14.61 2.01 -2.03
C ALA A 160 15.94 2.73 -2.35
N ASN A 161 15.93 4.06 -2.50
CA ASN A 161 17.07 4.86 -2.95
C ASN A 161 17.84 5.59 -1.83
N VAL A 162 17.32 5.60 -0.59
CA VAL A 162 17.99 6.21 0.56
C VAL A 162 19.07 5.24 1.09
N PRO A 163 20.36 5.62 1.05
CA PRO A 163 21.43 4.79 1.60
C PRO A 163 21.21 4.58 3.10
N LYS A 164 21.26 3.32 3.54
CA LYS A 164 21.21 2.91 4.97
C LYS A 164 22.54 3.22 5.67
N ASP A 165 22.89 4.50 5.75
CA ASP A 165 24.09 4.95 6.47
C ASP A 165 23.73 6.14 7.39
N ALA A 166 23.33 5.81 8.61
CA ALA A 166 23.49 6.61 9.83
C ALA A 166 23.33 5.70 11.05
#